data_AF-E6PSH1-F1
#
_entry.id   AF-E6PSH1-F1
#
_cell.length_a   1.000
_cell.length_b   1.000
_cell.length_c   1.000
_cell.angle_alpha   90.00
_cell.angle_beta   90.00
_cell.angle_gamma   90.00
#
_symmetry.space_group_name_H-M   'P 1'
#
loop_
_entity.id
_entity.type
_entity.pdbx_description
1 polymer ?
#
loop_
_entity_poly.entity_id
_entity_poly.type
_entity_poly.pdbx_seq_one_letter_code
_entity_poly.pdbx_strand_id
1 'polypeptide(L)'
;MQTKPTLSLAALVLALVAALPAHAHGASSMSMAAPMQAPTPPRWALDISTTSYHTRQWARDSLNQDNPGLGVEYHCARNAGLAVGFYKNSYSRTSVYALATYTPLHIALPAGFSVAAGGAFGAISGYTSAETPDRPLMAAALLEVRDQAGYGINLVAVPNAGQSAGFIGLQLVVPLT
;
A
#
# COMPACT_ATOMS: atom_id res chain seq x y z
N MET A 1 -18.11 -22.28 27.51
CA MET A 1 -17.44 -22.12 26.20
C MET A 1 -17.70 -20.70 25.73
N GLN A 2 -16.66 -19.88 25.67
CA GLN A 2 -16.76 -18.44 25.39
C GLN A 2 -16.40 -18.23 23.91
N THR A 3 -17.38 -17.82 23.09
CA THR A 3 -17.19 -17.56 21.67
C THR A 3 -16.41 -16.26 21.50
N LYS A 4 -15.19 -16.35 20.94
CA LYS A 4 -14.40 -15.17 20.55
C LYS A 4 -15.11 -14.46 19.39
N PRO A 5 -15.28 -13.12 19.42
CA PRO A 5 -15.88 -12.41 18.30
C PRO A 5 -14.91 -12.42 17.11
N THR A 6 -15.34 -13.04 16.02
CA THR A 6 -14.71 -12.91 14.69
C THR A 6 -15.03 -11.52 14.15
N LEU A 7 -14.05 -10.63 14.18
CA LEU A 7 -14.11 -9.36 13.47
C LEU A 7 -14.15 -9.65 11.96
N SER A 8 -15.35 -9.52 11.37
CA SER A 8 -15.55 -9.60 9.93
C SER A 8 -14.84 -8.43 9.24
N LEU A 9 -14.25 -8.70 8.07
CA LEU A 9 -13.56 -7.74 7.21
C LEU A 9 -14.39 -6.46 6.90
N ALA A 10 -15.72 -6.55 7.05
CA ALA A 10 -16.66 -5.43 6.94
C ALA A 10 -16.47 -4.33 8.01
N ALA A 11 -15.95 -4.67 9.20
CA ALA A 11 -15.79 -3.70 10.29
C ALA A 11 -14.60 -2.74 10.08
N LEU A 12 -13.61 -3.11 9.26
CA LEU A 12 -12.43 -2.29 9.02
C LEU A 12 -12.66 -1.21 7.93
N VAL A 13 -13.60 -1.46 7.01
CA VAL A 13 -13.95 -0.51 5.93
C VAL A 13 -14.88 0.61 6.46
N LEU A 14 -15.68 0.35 7.49
CA LEU A 14 -16.63 1.34 8.03
C LEU A 14 -16.02 2.33 9.02
N ALA A 15 -14.84 2.04 9.58
CA ALA A 15 -14.18 2.92 10.55
C ALA A 15 -13.47 4.14 9.92
N LEU A 16 -13.32 4.18 8.59
CA LEU A 16 -12.60 5.27 7.90
C LEU A 16 -13.53 6.38 7.35
N VAL A 17 -14.85 6.25 7.50
CA VAL A 17 -15.85 7.19 6.93
C VAL A 17 -16.49 8.12 7.98
N ALA A 18 -16.27 7.91 9.28
CA ALA A 18 -17.03 8.60 10.34
C ALA A 18 -16.25 9.69 11.11
N ALA A 19 -15.35 10.44 10.48
CA ALA A 19 -14.71 11.60 11.10
C ALA A 19 -14.82 12.85 10.23
N LEU A 20 -16.04 13.39 10.12
CA LEU A 20 -16.24 14.80 9.76
C LEU A 20 -16.37 15.59 11.07
N PRO A 21 -15.36 16.39 11.49
CA PRO A 21 -15.60 17.40 12.50
C PRO A 21 -16.15 18.66 11.82
N ALA A 22 -17.43 18.92 12.06
CA ALA A 22 -18.01 20.24 11.89
C ALA A 22 -17.64 21.08 13.12
N HIS A 23 -16.58 21.88 13.05
CA HIS A 23 -16.31 22.93 14.03
C HIS A 23 -15.97 24.24 13.34
N ALA A 24 -16.95 25.15 13.34
CA ALA A 24 -16.73 26.58 13.22
C ALA A 24 -16.42 27.14 14.60
N HIS A 25 -15.38 28.00 14.67
CA HIS A 25 -15.25 29.26 15.45
C HIS A 25 -13.79 29.51 15.87
N GLY A 26 -13.35 30.76 15.69
CA GLY A 26 -12.22 31.34 16.42
C GLY A 26 -11.03 31.76 15.58
N ALA A 27 -11.02 33.01 15.12
CA ALA A 27 -9.88 33.64 14.46
C ALA A 27 -8.70 33.81 15.44
N SER A 28 -7.51 33.43 15.00
CA SER A 28 -6.22 33.94 15.48
C SER A 28 -5.26 33.87 14.31
N SER A 29 -4.95 35.03 13.73
CA SER A 29 -4.02 35.19 12.61
C SER A 29 -2.57 35.07 13.10
N MET A 30 -2.15 33.83 13.41
CA MET A 30 -0.75 33.48 13.23
C MET A 30 -0.51 33.34 11.72
N SER A 31 0.55 33.97 11.21
CA SER A 31 1.04 33.72 9.86
C SER A 31 1.45 32.25 9.78
N MET A 32 0.48 31.41 9.42
CA MET A 32 0.71 30.02 9.09
C MET A 32 1.58 30.05 7.85
N ALA A 33 2.83 29.58 7.98
CA ALA A 33 3.61 29.16 6.82
C ALA A 33 2.65 28.34 5.93
N ALA A 34 2.51 28.75 4.67
CA ALA A 34 1.59 28.10 3.75
C ALA A 34 1.83 26.58 3.84
N PRO A 35 0.77 25.75 3.98
CA PRO A 35 0.95 24.32 4.06
C PRO A 35 1.77 23.90 2.84
N MET A 36 2.95 23.35 3.07
CA MET A 36 3.82 22.87 2.02
C MET A 36 3.04 21.77 1.30
N GLN A 37 2.47 22.09 0.15
CA GLN A 37 1.72 21.12 -0.63
C GLN A 37 2.70 20.03 -1.05
N ALA A 38 2.33 18.78 -0.75
CA ALA A 38 3.09 17.64 -1.24
C ALA A 38 3.24 17.76 -2.77
N PRO A 39 4.43 17.48 -3.34
CA PRO A 39 4.62 17.45 -4.78
C PRO A 39 3.58 16.56 -5.46
N THR A 40 3.22 16.89 -6.70
CA THR A 40 2.42 15.97 -7.52
C THR A 40 3.33 14.81 -7.93
N PRO A 41 2.94 13.54 -7.71
CA PRO A 41 3.75 12.41 -8.13
C PRO A 41 3.94 12.41 -9.66
N PRO A 42 5.06 11.86 -10.17
CA PRO A 42 5.26 11.67 -11.60
C PRO A 42 4.12 10.82 -12.15
N ARG A 43 3.73 11.08 -13.40
CA ARG A 43 2.59 10.37 -13.99
C ARG A 43 2.86 8.88 -14.17
N TRP A 44 4.11 8.54 -14.46
CA TRP A 44 4.58 7.18 -14.66
C TRP A 44 5.79 6.91 -13.78
N ALA A 45 5.82 5.75 -13.15
CA ALA A 45 6.97 5.28 -12.41
C ALA A 45 7.17 3.78 -12.64
N LEU A 46 8.41 3.35 -12.50
CA LEU A 46 8.79 1.95 -12.42
C LEU A 46 8.80 1.56 -10.95
N ASP A 47 8.16 0.44 -10.62
CA ASP A 47 8.27 -0.21 -9.33
C ASP A 47 9.19 -1.43 -9.45
N ILE A 48 10.07 -1.61 -8.48
CA ILE A 48 11.01 -2.73 -8.41
C ILE A 48 10.77 -3.42 -7.08
N SER A 49 10.04 -4.53 -7.10
CA SER A 49 9.82 -5.37 -5.92
C SER A 49 11.13 -6.03 -5.52
N THR A 50 11.44 -6.04 -4.22
CA THR A 50 12.76 -6.46 -3.70
C THR A 50 12.62 -7.60 -2.70
N THR A 51 12.14 -7.26 -1.51
CA THR A 51 11.95 -8.18 -0.40
C THR A 51 10.61 -7.96 0.30
N SER A 52 10.23 -8.94 1.09
CA SER A 52 9.06 -8.93 1.96
C SER A 52 9.39 -9.50 3.32
N TYR A 53 8.57 -9.11 4.29
CA TYR A 53 8.62 -9.65 5.64
C TYR A 53 7.25 -10.16 6.05
N HIS A 54 7.11 -11.48 6.16
CA HIS A 54 5.89 -12.11 6.67
C HIS A 54 5.68 -11.76 8.15
N THR A 55 4.45 -11.44 8.52
CA THR A 55 4.09 -11.02 9.88
C THR A 55 3.99 -12.19 10.85
N ARG A 56 3.77 -13.41 10.36
CA ARG A 56 3.75 -14.65 11.16
C ARG A 56 5.12 -15.34 11.16
N GLN A 57 5.53 -15.84 12.32
CA GLN A 57 6.82 -16.53 12.48
C GLN A 57 6.96 -17.73 11.54
N TRP A 58 6.00 -18.66 11.55
CA TRP A 58 6.07 -19.86 10.71
C TRP A 58 6.26 -19.55 9.23
N ALA A 59 5.66 -18.44 8.75
CA ALA A 59 5.77 -18.02 7.36
C ALA A 59 7.15 -17.45 7.05
N ARG A 60 7.78 -16.73 7.98
CA ARG A 60 9.18 -16.31 7.83
C ARG A 60 10.15 -17.48 7.77
N ASP A 61 9.82 -18.57 8.45
CA ASP A 61 10.68 -19.76 8.53
C ASP A 61 10.51 -20.69 7.32
N SER A 62 9.40 -20.58 6.57
CA SER A 62 9.04 -21.56 5.54
C SER A 62 8.68 -20.98 4.18
N LEU A 63 8.38 -19.69 4.09
CA LEU A 63 8.00 -19.02 2.86
C LEU A 63 9.13 -18.10 2.36
N ASN A 64 9.14 -17.90 1.05
CA ASN A 64 10.08 -17.04 0.37
C ASN A 64 9.86 -15.57 0.79
N GLN A 65 10.92 -14.91 1.26
CA GLN A 65 10.92 -13.50 1.65
C GLN A 65 11.46 -12.61 0.53
N ASP A 66 12.27 -13.16 -0.37
CA ASP A 66 12.82 -12.45 -1.52
C ASP A 66 11.80 -12.42 -2.64
N ASN A 67 11.21 -11.26 -2.92
CA ASN A 67 10.13 -11.12 -3.86
C ASN A 67 10.51 -10.26 -5.09
N PRO A 68 11.64 -10.56 -5.77
CA PRO A 68 12.10 -9.75 -6.88
C PRO A 68 11.02 -9.67 -7.96
N GLY A 69 10.85 -8.47 -8.50
CA GLY A 69 9.80 -8.19 -9.46
C GLY A 69 9.97 -6.82 -10.10
N LEU A 70 9.13 -6.58 -11.10
CA LEU A 70 9.10 -5.34 -11.85
C LEU A 70 7.66 -5.00 -12.19
N GLY A 71 7.32 -3.72 -12.03
CA GLY A 71 6.02 -3.20 -12.39
C GLY A 71 6.08 -1.75 -12.84
N VAL A 72 4.93 -1.28 -13.30
CA VAL A 72 4.72 0.09 -13.74
C VAL A 72 3.52 0.65 -13.01
N GLU A 73 3.71 1.84 -12.47
CA GLU A 73 2.69 2.63 -11.78
C GLU A 73 2.28 3.80 -12.67
N TYR A 74 0.97 4.06 -12.73
CA TYR A 74 0.36 5.18 -13.42
C TYR A 74 -0.52 5.97 -12.45
N HIS A 75 -0.15 7.22 -12.17
CA HIS A 75 -0.95 8.12 -11.35
C HIS A 75 -1.97 8.85 -12.24
N CYS A 76 -3.25 8.50 -12.09
CA CYS A 76 -4.35 9.12 -12.84
C CYS A 76 -4.84 10.42 -12.18
N ALA A 77 -4.67 10.54 -10.87
CA ALA A 77 -4.90 11.74 -10.07
C ALA A 77 -3.86 11.83 -8.95
N ARG A 78 -3.89 12.91 -8.15
CA ARG A 78 -2.98 13.09 -7.00
C ARG A 78 -3.03 11.93 -6.00
N ASN A 79 -4.22 11.38 -5.78
CA ASN A 79 -4.51 10.37 -4.76
C ASN A 79 -4.99 9.04 -5.34
N ALA A 80 -4.92 8.85 -6.66
CA ALA A 80 -5.42 7.63 -7.30
C ALA A 80 -4.49 7.21 -8.44
N GLY A 81 -4.32 5.89 -8.59
CA GLY A 81 -3.46 5.33 -9.62
C GLY A 81 -3.77 3.87 -9.92
N LEU A 82 -2.96 3.32 -10.81
CA LEU A 82 -2.98 1.93 -11.23
C LEU A 82 -1.55 1.39 -11.18
N ALA A 83 -1.39 0.12 -10.83
CA ALA A 83 -0.11 -0.57 -10.85
C ALA A 83 -0.27 -1.93 -11.51
N VAL A 84 0.63 -2.29 -12.42
CA VAL A 84 0.67 -3.61 -13.06
C VAL A 84 2.10 -4.12 -13.10
N GLY A 85 2.29 -5.42 -12.90
CA GLY A 85 3.64 -5.97 -12.87
C GLY A 85 3.69 -7.45 -12.56
N PHE A 86 4.89 -7.94 -12.29
CA PHE A 86 5.12 -9.31 -11.86
C PHE A 86 6.17 -9.37 -10.77
N TYR A 87 6.11 -10.41 -9.94
CA TYR A 87 7.08 -10.65 -8.88
C TYR A 87 7.14 -12.13 -8.50
N LYS A 88 8.20 -12.54 -7.79
CA LYS A 88 8.29 -13.87 -7.19
C LYS A 88 7.54 -13.91 -5.86
N ASN A 89 6.52 -14.74 -5.73
CA ASN A 89 5.64 -14.78 -4.56
C ASN A 89 6.19 -15.62 -3.38
N SER A 90 5.43 -15.69 -2.28
CA SER A 90 5.80 -16.42 -1.05
C SER A 90 6.06 -17.92 -1.27
N TYR A 91 5.52 -18.50 -2.35
CA TYR A 91 5.73 -19.89 -2.75
C TYR A 91 6.78 -20.02 -3.87
N SER A 92 7.61 -19.00 -4.05
CA SER A 92 8.66 -18.94 -5.08
C SER A 92 8.18 -19.06 -6.53
N ARG A 93 6.91 -18.73 -6.80
CA ARG A 93 6.34 -18.73 -8.17
C ARG A 93 6.25 -17.31 -8.70
N THR A 94 6.37 -17.14 -10.02
CA THR A 94 6.07 -15.86 -10.66
C THR A 94 4.57 -15.59 -10.61
N SER A 95 4.21 -14.46 -10.00
CA SER A 95 2.87 -13.91 -9.95
C SER A 95 2.80 -12.63 -10.78
N VAL A 96 1.66 -12.40 -11.41
CA VAL A 96 1.33 -11.16 -12.11
C VAL A 96 0.24 -10.45 -11.31
N TYR A 97 0.29 -9.13 -11.24
CA TYR A 97 -0.70 -8.31 -10.56
C TYR A 97 -1.24 -7.19 -11.43
N ALA A 98 -2.47 -6.78 -11.11
CA ALA A 98 -3.07 -5.54 -11.55
C ALA A 98 -3.84 -4.94 -10.38
N LEU A 99 -3.46 -3.74 -9.96
CA LEU A 99 -3.96 -3.07 -8.77
C LEU A 99 -4.43 -1.66 -9.12
N ALA A 100 -5.47 -1.19 -8.44
CA ALA A 100 -5.80 0.21 -8.32
C ALA A 100 -5.38 0.70 -6.93
N THR A 101 -4.84 1.91 -6.87
CA THR A 101 -4.34 2.53 -5.65
C THR A 101 -5.17 3.76 -5.31
N TYR A 102 -5.38 3.98 -4.01
CA TYR A 102 -6.01 5.18 -3.48
C TYR A 102 -5.31 5.64 -2.21
N THR A 103 -4.65 6.79 -2.24
CA THR A 103 -3.82 7.33 -1.17
C THR A 103 -4.30 8.72 -0.76
N PRO A 104 -5.39 8.84 0.02
CA PRO A 104 -5.98 10.14 0.35
C PRO A 104 -5.15 10.96 1.33
N LEU A 105 -4.28 10.31 2.11
CA LEU A 105 -3.47 10.97 3.13
C LEU A 105 -2.16 11.42 2.49
N HIS A 106 -1.83 12.71 2.58
CA HIS A 106 -0.58 13.27 2.08
C HIS A 106 0.07 14.16 3.13
N ILE A 107 1.36 13.94 3.38
CA ILE A 107 2.16 14.72 4.32
C ILE A 107 3.45 15.12 3.61
N ALA A 108 3.75 16.42 3.59
CA ALA A 108 5.06 16.90 3.18
C ALA A 108 6.03 16.78 4.38
N LEU A 109 7.18 16.17 4.14
CA LEU A 109 8.25 16.02 5.13
C LEU A 109 9.35 17.07 4.89
N PRO A 110 10.21 17.34 5.89
CA PRO A 110 11.42 18.12 5.70
C PRO A 110 12.33 17.52 4.61
N ALA A 111 13.29 18.33 4.13
CA ALA A 111 14.28 17.92 3.11
C ALA A 111 13.69 17.48 1.76
N GLY A 112 12.46 17.92 1.43
CA GLY A 112 11.87 17.69 0.11
C GLY A 112 11.20 16.33 -0.06
N PHE A 113 11.03 15.56 1.02
CA PHE A 113 10.29 14.31 0.98
C PHE A 113 8.79 14.51 1.13
N SER A 114 8.03 13.54 0.65
CA SER A 114 6.59 13.44 0.86
C SER A 114 6.20 12.00 1.17
N VAL A 115 5.13 11.87 1.93
CA VAL A 115 4.52 10.59 2.28
C VAL A 115 3.07 10.62 1.82
N ALA A 116 2.64 9.56 1.14
CA ALA A 116 1.24 9.30 0.85
C ALA A 116 0.82 7.96 1.48
N ALA A 117 -0.40 7.88 2.02
CA ALA A 117 -0.90 6.66 2.64
C ALA A 117 -2.35 6.37 2.24
N GLY A 118 -2.65 5.08 2.09
CA GLY A 118 -3.98 4.59 1.80
C GLY A 118 -3.98 3.09 1.53
N GLY A 119 -4.53 2.67 0.40
CA GLY A 119 -4.63 1.25 0.07
C GLY A 119 -4.51 0.95 -1.42
N ALA A 120 -4.29 -0.33 -1.69
CA ALA A 120 -4.31 -0.92 -3.01
C ALA A 120 -5.30 -2.08 -3.04
N PHE A 121 -6.01 -2.24 -4.15
CA PHE A 121 -6.94 -3.34 -4.37
C PHE A 121 -6.84 -3.84 -5.81
N GLY A 122 -7.05 -5.13 -6.02
CA GLY A 122 -7.07 -5.68 -7.37
C GLY A 122 -6.90 -7.18 -7.39
N ALA A 123 -6.13 -7.68 -8.36
CA ALA A 123 -5.95 -9.11 -8.58
C ALA A 123 -4.48 -9.50 -8.65
N ILE A 124 -4.16 -10.67 -8.10
CA ILE A 124 -2.84 -11.32 -8.16
C ILE A 124 -3.01 -12.79 -8.58
N SER A 125 -2.18 -13.26 -9.50
CA SER A 125 -2.13 -14.66 -9.93
C SER A 125 -1.16 -15.51 -9.11
N GLY A 126 -1.10 -16.82 -9.36
CA GLY A 126 -0.04 -17.68 -8.80
C GLY A 126 -0.26 -18.13 -7.35
N TYR A 127 -1.50 -18.04 -6.84
CA TYR A 127 -1.92 -18.64 -5.57
C TYR A 127 -3.06 -19.67 -5.77
N THR A 128 -3.08 -20.70 -4.92
CA THR A 128 -4.17 -21.68 -4.82
C THR A 128 -5.12 -21.33 -3.68
N SER A 129 -6.29 -21.97 -3.61
CA SER A 129 -7.32 -21.63 -2.61
C SER A 129 -6.95 -22.13 -1.21
N ALA A 130 -6.03 -23.10 -1.13
CA ALA A 130 -5.45 -23.54 0.13
C ALA A 130 -4.48 -22.50 0.70
N GLU A 131 -3.82 -21.72 -0.16
CA GLU A 131 -2.81 -20.73 0.22
C GLU A 131 -3.42 -19.36 0.48
N THR A 132 -4.40 -18.95 -0.34
CA THR A 132 -5.11 -17.67 -0.22
C THR A 132 -6.56 -17.87 -0.66
N PRO A 133 -7.50 -17.97 0.30
CA PRO A 133 -8.91 -18.23 0.00
C PRO A 133 -9.55 -17.19 -0.91
N ASP A 134 -9.18 -15.91 -0.76
CA ASP A 134 -9.79 -14.78 -1.47
C ASP A 134 -9.22 -14.57 -2.88
N ARG A 135 -8.40 -15.49 -3.39
CA ARG A 135 -7.80 -15.38 -4.73
C ARG A 135 -8.88 -15.25 -5.83
N PRO A 136 -8.59 -14.54 -6.93
CA PRO A 136 -7.35 -13.80 -7.18
C PRO A 136 -7.31 -12.44 -6.50
N LEU A 137 -8.29 -12.08 -5.67
CA LEU A 137 -8.42 -10.74 -5.12
C LEU A 137 -7.36 -10.46 -4.05
N MET A 138 -6.88 -9.23 -4.03
CA MET A 138 -5.95 -8.70 -3.03
C MET A 138 -6.42 -7.33 -2.57
N ALA A 139 -6.26 -7.09 -1.26
CA ALA A 139 -6.31 -5.77 -0.67
C ALA A 139 -5.08 -5.58 0.22
N ALA A 140 -4.47 -4.39 0.17
CA ALA A 140 -3.31 -4.03 0.96
C ALA A 140 -3.40 -2.59 1.43
N ALA A 141 -2.78 -2.31 2.58
CA ALA A 141 -2.41 -0.94 2.91
C ALA A 141 -1.18 -0.53 2.09
N LEU A 142 -1.13 0.73 1.68
CA LEU A 142 -0.07 1.28 0.85
C LEU A 142 0.49 2.53 1.53
N LEU A 143 1.82 2.58 1.65
CA LEU A 143 2.57 3.76 2.03
C LEU A 143 3.59 4.08 0.94
N GLU A 144 3.54 5.29 0.42
CA GLU A 144 4.45 5.79 -0.59
C GLU A 144 5.34 6.85 0.05
N VAL A 145 6.65 6.74 -0.13
CA VAL A 145 7.61 7.79 0.24
C VAL A 145 8.32 8.22 -1.03
N ARG A 146 8.36 9.53 -1.29
CA ARG A 146 8.94 10.11 -2.50
C ARG A 146 9.76 11.36 -2.20
N ASP A 147 10.85 11.57 -2.92
CA ASP A 147 11.53 12.86 -2.99
C ASP A 147 10.85 13.82 -3.99
N GLN A 148 11.43 14.99 -4.23
CA GLN A 148 10.89 15.99 -5.16
C GLN A 148 10.96 15.57 -6.63
N ALA A 149 11.90 14.69 -6.98
CA ALA A 149 12.07 14.16 -8.33
C ALA A 149 11.17 12.94 -8.60
N GLY A 150 10.57 12.37 -7.56
CA GLY A 150 9.70 11.20 -7.65
C GLY A 150 10.40 9.86 -7.39
N TYR A 151 11.68 9.86 -7.00
CA TYR A 151 12.35 8.65 -6.53
C TYR A 151 11.86 8.29 -5.13
N GLY A 152 11.81 7.01 -4.81
CA GLY A 152 11.51 6.60 -3.45
C GLY A 152 11.17 5.13 -3.28
N ILE A 153 10.24 4.85 -2.37
CA ILE A 153 9.85 3.50 -1.99
C ILE A 153 8.35 3.36 -1.79
N ASN A 154 7.84 2.16 -2.01
CA ASN A 154 6.52 1.75 -1.54
C ASN A 154 6.64 0.66 -0.48
N LEU A 155 5.81 0.76 0.55
CA LEU A 155 5.53 -0.32 1.49
C LEU A 155 4.11 -0.81 1.26
N VAL A 156 3.99 -2.07 0.87
CA VAL A 156 2.71 -2.74 0.62
C VAL A 156 2.45 -3.74 1.73
N ALA A 157 1.45 -3.49 2.56
CA ALA A 157 1.14 -4.34 3.70
C ALA A 157 -0.16 -5.12 3.46
N VAL A 158 -0.03 -6.44 3.28
CA VAL A 158 -1.15 -7.37 3.21
C VAL A 158 -1.44 -7.89 4.62
N PRO A 159 -2.68 -7.75 5.14
CA PRO A 159 -3.01 -8.23 6.47
C PRO A 159 -3.08 -9.76 6.52
N ASN A 160 -2.98 -10.30 7.73
CA ASN A 160 -3.31 -11.71 7.95
C ASN A 160 -4.81 -11.94 7.76
N ALA A 161 -5.19 -12.96 7.01
CA ALA A 161 -6.58 -13.38 6.81
C ALA A 161 -6.72 -14.89 7.07
N GLY A 162 -7.47 -15.25 8.12
CA GLY A 162 -7.64 -16.65 8.52
C GLY A 162 -6.29 -17.35 8.78
N GLN A 163 -5.97 -18.37 7.99
CA GLN A 163 -4.69 -19.08 8.05
C GLN A 163 -3.59 -18.49 7.16
N SER A 164 -3.93 -17.56 6.26
CA SER A 164 -2.94 -16.89 5.40
C SER A 164 -1.98 -16.02 6.22
N ALA A 165 -0.72 -15.97 5.78
CA ALA A 165 0.30 -15.10 6.34
C ALA A 165 0.41 -13.82 5.52
N GLY A 166 -0.06 -12.72 6.12
CA GLY A 166 0.17 -11.38 5.60
C GLY A 166 1.65 -10.99 5.69
N PHE A 167 2.04 -10.00 4.90
CA PHE A 167 3.42 -9.54 4.77
C PHE A 167 3.49 -8.03 4.56
N ILE A 168 4.69 -7.47 4.76
CA ILE A 168 5.05 -6.12 4.33
C ILE A 168 6.08 -6.26 3.22
N GLY A 169 5.76 -5.81 2.01
CA GLY A 169 6.65 -5.81 0.85
C GLY A 169 7.28 -4.44 0.64
N LEU A 170 8.53 -4.43 0.18
CA LEU A 170 9.29 -3.24 -0.19
C LEU A 170 9.45 -3.18 -1.71
N GLN A 171 9.04 -2.07 -2.31
CA GLN A 171 9.37 -1.72 -3.69
C GLN A 171 10.24 -0.46 -3.72
N LEU A 172 11.23 -0.44 -4.62
CA LEU A 172 11.92 0.78 -5.00
C LEU A 172 11.18 1.43 -6.16
N VAL A 173 11.15 2.75 -6.20
CA VAL A 173 10.40 3.50 -7.20
C VAL A 173 11.30 4.47 -7.93
N VAL A 174 11.23 4.42 -9.26
CA VAL A 174 11.98 5.28 -10.17
C VAL A 174 11.00 6.02 -11.09
N PRO A 175 10.99 7.36 -11.11
CA PRO A 175 10.16 8.13 -12.02
C PRO A 175 10.55 7.84 -13.48
N LEU A 176 9.57 7.75 -14.38
CA LEU A 176 9.79 7.57 -15.83
C LEU A 176 9.61 8.87 -16.63
N THR A 177 9.70 10.02 -15.96
CA THR A 177 9.48 11.36 -16.52
C THR A 177 10.67 12.27 -16.24
#